data_AF-A0A2K0VW50-F1
#
_entry.id   AF-A0A2K0VW50-F1
#
_cell.length_a   1.000
_cell.length_b   1.000
_cell.length_c   1.000
_cell.angle_alpha   90.00
_cell.angle_beta   90.00
_cell.angle_gamma   90.00
#
_symmetry.space_group_name_H-M   'P 1'
#
loop_
_entity.id
_entity.type
_entity.pdbx_description
1 polymer ?
#
loop_
_entity_poly.entity_id
_entity_poly.type
_entity_poly.pdbx_seq_one_letter_code
_entity_poly.pdbx_strand_id
1 'polypeptide(L)'
;MANFSDLPREIRDMIWPLVLRDDHPGVHIFGHYDENKKSMADGRSLMHGNLFSGILSEPSPDKYFTSLDKNCKNENISTYLIDGAMWNTCKESRLAIEKHYSQYKWPSDAFWYTTSDTRVYRGYPYREVFQVPSTGYFEGGSPHYLTVFPRRDLFVFQPDKLDSVDWYFVGSRPTKGDNRPAFRRLQHIAIEYDPEWAEKNVSSHLAISHLVEAAYELKDIQKLWFIDHSLKRKKNAPDFNERGDCWISLNAFYARDRKFLEIDWRSSCGPLEDWDYVKPVGDTSNEDGSSSINFLRKFRELARERYAHPRYCHYRLRDHAWHCEIGPLGWDEL
;
A
#
# COMPACT_ATOMS: atom_id res chain seq x y z
N MET A 1 -9.92 -34.06 20.43
CA MET A 1 -9.62 -32.62 20.26
C MET A 1 -10.73 -31.86 20.94
N ALA A 2 -10.42 -30.94 21.85
CA ALA A 2 -11.42 -30.03 22.42
C ALA A 2 -11.69 -28.92 21.39
N ASN A 3 -12.95 -28.56 21.17
CA ASN A 3 -13.28 -27.44 20.27
C ASN A 3 -13.03 -26.12 20.99
N PHE A 4 -12.74 -25.06 20.23
CA PHE A 4 -12.57 -23.72 20.79
C PHE A 4 -13.79 -23.29 21.64
N SER A 5 -15.00 -23.65 21.20
CA SER A 5 -16.25 -23.40 21.93
C SER A 5 -16.31 -24.03 23.32
N ASP A 6 -15.53 -25.08 23.56
CA ASP A 6 -15.54 -25.86 24.81
C ASP A 6 -14.60 -25.25 25.85
N LEU A 7 -13.79 -24.25 25.46
CA LEU A 7 -12.93 -23.52 26.36
C LEU A 7 -13.75 -22.60 27.28
N PRO A 8 -13.35 -22.46 28.56
CA PRO A 8 -13.90 -21.44 29.45
C PRO A 8 -13.86 -20.06 28.79
N ARG A 9 -14.87 -19.23 29.07
CA ARG A 9 -15.02 -17.92 28.44
C ARG A 9 -13.79 -17.04 28.66
N GLU A 10 -13.20 -17.11 29.86
CA GLU A 10 -12.00 -16.38 30.24
C GLU A 10 -10.83 -16.72 29.32
N ILE A 11 -10.65 -18.00 28.99
CA ILE A 11 -9.60 -18.45 28.07
C ILE A 11 -9.88 -17.97 26.65
N ARG A 12 -11.14 -18.04 26.19
CA ARG A 12 -11.52 -17.52 24.86
C ARG A 12 -11.28 -16.01 24.75
N ASP A 13 -11.64 -15.26 25.78
CA ASP A 13 -11.44 -13.81 25.87
C ASP A 13 -9.94 -13.45 25.92
N MET A 14 -9.07 -14.33 26.43
CA MET A 14 -7.60 -14.19 26.37
C MET A 14 -7.03 -14.53 25.00
N ILE A 15 -7.65 -15.43 24.23
CA ILE A 15 -7.17 -15.85 22.91
C ILE A 15 -7.47 -14.77 21.86
N TRP A 16 -8.66 -14.17 21.86
CA TRP A 16 -9.04 -13.24 20.78
C TRP A 16 -8.08 -12.06 20.57
N PRO A 17 -7.53 -11.42 21.62
CA PRO A 17 -6.52 -10.38 21.46
C PRO A 17 -5.22 -10.86 20.79
N LEU A 18 -4.89 -12.14 20.89
CA LEU A 18 -3.68 -12.74 20.29
C LEU A 18 -3.86 -13.07 18.79
N VAL A 19 -5.10 -13.06 18.30
CA VAL A 19 -5.43 -13.34 16.89
C VAL A 19 -5.48 -12.05 16.06
N LEU A 20 -5.59 -10.89 16.73
CA LEU A 20 -5.53 -9.60 16.06
C LEU A 20 -4.18 -9.45 15.35
N ARG A 21 -4.20 -8.73 14.23
CA ARG A 21 -2.95 -8.40 13.54
C ARG A 21 -2.00 -7.65 14.46
N ASP A 22 -0.71 -7.88 14.29
CA ASP A 22 0.31 -7.10 14.96
C ASP A 22 0.21 -5.61 14.58
N ASP A 23 0.74 -4.73 15.44
CA ASP A 23 0.66 -3.28 15.24
C ASP A 23 1.61 -2.74 14.15
N HIS A 24 2.22 -3.63 13.38
CA HIS A 24 3.06 -3.28 12.26
C HIS A 24 2.25 -2.71 11.07
N PRO A 25 2.84 -1.83 10.25
CA PRO A 25 2.27 -1.41 8.98
C PRO A 25 1.96 -2.63 8.10
N GLY A 26 0.69 -2.84 7.79
CA GLY A 26 0.25 -4.00 7.03
C GLY A 26 0.36 -3.80 5.51
N VAL A 27 0.40 -4.89 4.76
CA VAL A 27 0.29 -4.89 3.29
C VAL A 27 -1.11 -5.34 2.90
N HIS A 28 -1.75 -4.61 2.00
CA HIS A 28 -3.08 -4.91 1.47
C HIS A 28 -3.05 -4.89 -0.06
N ILE A 29 -3.37 -6.03 -0.67
CA ILE A 29 -3.33 -6.25 -2.11
C ILE A 29 -4.75 -6.13 -2.65
N PHE A 30 -4.90 -5.33 -3.70
CA PHE A 30 -6.17 -5.08 -4.36
C PHE A 30 -6.02 -5.11 -5.88
N GLY A 31 -7.06 -5.61 -6.54
CA GLY A 31 -7.23 -5.46 -7.98
C GLY A 31 -7.73 -4.05 -8.35
N HIS A 32 -7.63 -3.71 -9.62
CA HIS A 32 -8.31 -2.55 -10.18
C HIS A 32 -9.76 -2.90 -10.53
N TYR A 33 -10.67 -2.03 -10.12
CA TYR A 33 -12.07 -2.07 -10.49
C TYR A 33 -12.41 -0.84 -11.33
N ASP A 34 -12.85 -1.09 -12.56
CA ASP A 34 -13.34 -0.05 -13.46
C ASP A 34 -14.88 -0.05 -13.43
N GLU A 35 -15.48 0.94 -12.78
CA GLU A 35 -16.95 1.11 -12.71
C GLU A 35 -17.60 1.10 -14.10
N ASN A 36 -16.91 1.58 -15.13
CA ASN A 36 -17.43 1.62 -16.50
C ASN A 36 -17.39 0.25 -17.20
N LYS A 37 -16.66 -0.71 -16.65
CA LYS A 37 -16.53 -2.09 -17.15
C LYS A 37 -17.10 -3.11 -16.16
N LYS A 38 -18.11 -2.72 -15.37
CA LYS A 38 -18.77 -3.56 -14.35
C LYS A 38 -19.18 -4.97 -14.83
N SER A 39 -19.39 -5.18 -16.13
CA SER A 39 -19.72 -6.48 -16.72
C SER A 39 -18.53 -7.41 -17.01
N MET A 40 -17.29 -6.97 -16.80
CA MET A 40 -16.06 -7.73 -17.13
C MET A 40 -15.14 -7.99 -15.92
N ALA A 41 -15.47 -7.51 -14.73
CA ALA A 41 -14.64 -7.69 -13.54
C ALA A 41 -14.99 -9.01 -12.83
N ASP A 42 -14.02 -9.92 -12.73
CA ASP A 42 -14.18 -11.21 -12.01
C ASP A 42 -14.14 -11.03 -10.48
N GLY A 43 -13.67 -9.88 -9.99
CA GLY A 43 -13.53 -9.56 -8.56
C GLY A 43 -14.66 -8.70 -8.00
N ARG A 44 -14.95 -8.86 -6.70
CA ARG A 44 -15.94 -8.01 -6.00
C ARG A 44 -15.39 -6.62 -5.78
N SER A 45 -16.15 -5.59 -6.14
CA SER A 45 -15.85 -4.19 -5.81
C SER A 45 -16.05 -3.93 -4.32
N LEU A 46 -15.34 -2.94 -3.78
CA LEU A 46 -15.71 -2.36 -2.48
C LEU A 46 -17.07 -1.67 -2.58
N MET A 47 -17.89 -1.85 -1.53
CA MET A 47 -19.23 -1.26 -1.46
C MET A 47 -19.19 0.26 -1.58
N HIS A 48 -20.18 0.82 -2.28
CA HIS A 48 -20.32 2.26 -2.43
C HIS A 48 -20.24 3.00 -1.09
N GLY A 49 -19.37 4.01 -1.02
CA GLY A 49 -19.14 4.77 0.21
C GLY A 49 -17.96 4.27 1.05
N ASN A 50 -17.38 3.11 0.76
CA ASN A 50 -16.14 2.65 1.41
C ASN A 50 -14.89 3.29 0.79
N LEU A 51 -13.73 3.01 1.41
CA LEU A 51 -12.41 3.38 0.94
C LEU A 51 -12.22 2.94 -0.53
N PHE A 52 -11.94 3.85 -1.46
CA PHE A 52 -11.76 3.55 -2.89
C PHE A 52 -12.89 2.74 -3.54
N SER A 53 -14.13 2.89 -3.06
CA SER A 53 -15.29 2.33 -3.75
C SER A 53 -15.28 2.77 -5.21
N GLY A 54 -15.38 1.81 -6.14
CA GLY A 54 -15.31 2.09 -7.57
C GLY A 54 -13.91 2.17 -8.17
N ILE A 55 -12.88 1.82 -7.42
CA ILE A 55 -11.47 1.79 -7.87
C ILE A 55 -10.79 0.49 -7.47
N LEU A 56 -11.04 0.00 -6.26
CA LEU A 56 -10.45 -1.24 -5.75
C LEU A 56 -11.44 -2.41 -5.80
N SER A 57 -10.93 -3.56 -6.21
CA SER A 57 -11.58 -4.86 -6.12
C SER A 57 -10.76 -5.85 -5.31
N GLU A 58 -11.39 -6.95 -4.94
CA GLU A 58 -10.68 -8.13 -4.46
C GLU A 58 -9.65 -8.58 -5.52
N PRO A 59 -8.39 -8.87 -5.12
CA PRO A 59 -7.38 -9.30 -6.07
C PRO A 59 -7.77 -10.65 -6.69
N SER A 60 -7.51 -10.78 -7.99
CA SER A 60 -7.79 -12.01 -8.73
C SER A 60 -6.76 -13.09 -8.37
N PRO A 61 -7.14 -14.39 -8.28
CA PRO A 61 -6.22 -15.46 -7.88
C PRO A 61 -4.98 -15.62 -8.78
N ASP A 62 -5.06 -15.27 -10.05
CA ASP A 62 -3.94 -15.25 -10.99
C ASP A 62 -2.90 -14.15 -10.67
N LYS A 63 -3.30 -13.11 -9.94
CA LYS A 63 -2.44 -12.01 -9.50
C LYS A 63 -1.89 -12.19 -8.09
N TYR A 64 -2.16 -13.31 -7.43
CA TYR A 64 -1.58 -13.57 -6.11
C TYR A 64 -0.07 -13.72 -6.20
N PHE A 65 0.61 -13.14 -5.21
CA PHE A 65 2.06 -13.24 -5.10
C PHE A 65 2.48 -14.71 -5.01
N THR A 66 3.64 -15.01 -5.59
CA THR A 66 4.19 -16.37 -5.55
C THR A 66 4.52 -16.74 -4.11
N SER A 67 3.95 -17.84 -3.62
CA SER A 67 4.23 -18.38 -2.28
C SER A 67 5.74 -18.61 -2.08
N LEU A 68 6.26 -18.23 -0.90
CA LEU A 68 7.63 -18.59 -0.52
C LEU A 68 7.78 -20.09 -0.26
N ASP A 69 6.72 -20.75 0.22
CA ASP A 69 6.66 -22.21 0.29
C ASP A 69 6.26 -22.78 -1.06
N LYS A 70 7.21 -23.45 -1.71
CA LYS A 70 7.04 -24.10 -3.02
C LYS A 70 5.97 -25.19 -3.03
N ASN A 71 5.56 -25.69 -1.86
CA ASN A 71 4.52 -26.71 -1.75
C ASN A 71 3.11 -26.13 -1.59
N CYS A 72 3.02 -24.82 -1.34
CA CYS A 72 1.75 -24.12 -1.16
C CYS A 72 1.31 -23.44 -2.46
N LYS A 73 -0.02 -23.32 -2.65
CA LYS A 73 -0.59 -22.52 -3.73
C LYS A 73 -0.39 -21.04 -3.41
N ASN A 74 -0.38 -20.21 -4.46
CA ASN A 74 -0.42 -18.76 -4.26
C ASN A 74 -1.74 -18.40 -3.59
N GLU A 75 -1.66 -17.60 -2.54
CA GLU A 75 -2.80 -17.09 -1.77
C GLU A 75 -2.66 -15.57 -1.65
N ASN A 76 -3.77 -14.91 -1.36
CA ASN A 76 -3.73 -13.51 -0.98
C ASN A 76 -3.03 -13.39 0.39
N ILE A 77 -1.89 -12.70 0.43
CA ILE A 77 -1.08 -12.51 1.65
C ILE A 77 -1.44 -11.21 2.40
N SER A 78 -2.54 -10.56 2.03
CA SER A 78 -2.95 -9.29 2.64
C SER A 78 -3.24 -9.40 4.13
N THR A 79 -2.80 -8.39 4.87
CA THR A 79 -2.98 -8.31 6.32
C THR A 79 -4.46 -8.17 6.70
N TYR A 80 -5.27 -7.49 5.87
CA TYR A 80 -6.69 -7.33 6.14
C TYR A 80 -7.45 -8.67 6.25
N LEU A 81 -6.89 -9.78 5.75
CA LEU A 81 -7.52 -11.10 5.88
C LEU A 81 -7.53 -11.61 7.32
N ILE A 82 -6.55 -11.22 8.14
CA ILE A 82 -6.51 -11.54 9.58
C ILE A 82 -7.71 -10.87 10.27
N ASP A 83 -7.87 -9.57 10.05
CA ASP A 83 -8.99 -8.81 10.58
C ASP A 83 -10.33 -9.28 9.99
N GLY A 84 -10.35 -9.59 8.69
CA GLY A 84 -11.51 -10.13 8.00
C GLY A 84 -11.98 -11.46 8.60
N ALA A 85 -11.07 -12.33 9.00
CA ALA A 85 -11.41 -13.55 9.73
C ALA A 85 -12.05 -13.22 11.08
N MET A 86 -11.50 -12.25 11.83
CA MET A 86 -12.06 -11.79 13.11
C MET A 86 -13.47 -11.21 12.97
N TRP A 87 -13.75 -10.44 11.91
CA TRP A 87 -15.07 -9.87 11.65
C TRP A 87 -16.15 -10.92 11.35
N ASN A 88 -15.77 -12.03 10.72
CA ASN A 88 -16.70 -12.95 10.09
C ASN A 88 -16.83 -14.31 10.80
N THR A 89 -15.87 -14.73 11.63
CA THR A 89 -15.86 -16.06 12.26
C THR A 89 -17.02 -16.28 13.22
N CYS A 90 -17.18 -15.43 14.24
CA CYS A 90 -18.30 -15.55 15.18
C CYS A 90 -18.60 -14.21 15.88
N LYS A 91 -19.63 -14.20 16.74
CA LYS A 91 -20.00 -13.01 17.50
C LYS A 91 -18.91 -12.57 18.48
N GLU A 92 -18.20 -13.51 19.10
CA GLU A 92 -17.16 -13.21 20.09
C GLU A 92 -15.93 -12.56 19.43
N SER A 93 -15.47 -13.11 18.30
CA SER A 93 -14.37 -12.54 17.52
C SER A 93 -14.71 -11.13 17.02
N ARG A 94 -15.96 -10.91 16.56
CA ARG A 94 -16.44 -9.60 16.13
C ARG A 94 -16.42 -8.58 17.27
N LEU A 95 -16.93 -8.95 18.45
CA LEU A 95 -16.91 -8.06 19.62
C LEU A 95 -15.47 -7.73 20.07
N ALA A 96 -14.54 -8.69 19.94
CA ALA A 96 -13.14 -8.48 20.28
C ALA A 96 -12.48 -7.44 19.35
N ILE A 97 -12.64 -7.57 18.02
CA ILE A 97 -12.07 -6.62 17.05
C ILE A 97 -12.75 -5.24 17.12
N GLU A 98 -14.07 -5.19 17.35
CA GLU A 98 -14.79 -3.93 17.59
C GLU A 98 -14.25 -3.21 18.83
N LYS A 99 -14.07 -3.94 19.94
CA LYS A 99 -13.49 -3.39 21.17
C LYS A 99 -12.07 -2.90 20.93
N HIS A 100 -11.24 -3.69 20.26
CA HIS A 100 -9.86 -3.31 19.94
C HIS A 100 -9.81 -2.01 19.13
N TYR A 101 -10.58 -1.90 18.05
CA TYR A 101 -10.54 -0.70 17.21
C TYR A 101 -11.33 0.49 17.75
N SER A 102 -12.19 0.29 18.75
CA SER A 102 -12.92 1.38 19.39
C SER A 102 -12.01 2.41 20.06
N GLN A 103 -10.82 2.00 20.50
CA GLN A 103 -9.85 2.89 21.16
C GLN A 103 -9.24 3.92 20.20
N TYR A 104 -9.28 3.65 18.89
CA TYR A 104 -8.75 4.55 17.86
C TYR A 104 -9.85 5.45 17.27
N LYS A 105 -11.10 5.35 17.75
CA LYS A 105 -12.18 6.24 17.32
C LYS A 105 -11.89 7.65 17.79
N TRP A 106 -11.61 8.53 16.84
CA TRP A 106 -11.45 9.95 17.11
C TRP A 106 -12.79 10.60 17.51
N PRO A 107 -12.84 11.47 18.55
CA PRO A 107 -14.02 12.27 18.83
C PRO A 107 -14.39 13.12 17.62
N SER A 108 -15.65 13.10 17.19
CA SER A 108 -16.17 13.94 16.10
C SER A 108 -15.90 15.43 16.32
N ASP A 109 -15.83 15.84 17.58
CA ASP A 109 -15.84 17.24 18.00
C ASP A 109 -14.44 17.86 17.92
N ALA A 110 -13.38 17.04 17.95
CA ALA A 110 -11.99 17.49 17.79
C ALA A 110 -11.69 17.97 16.35
N PHE A 111 -12.52 17.59 15.38
CA PHE A 111 -12.29 17.84 13.95
C PHE A 111 -12.68 19.26 13.50
N TRP A 112 -13.75 19.84 14.05
CA TRP A 112 -14.31 21.12 13.61
C TRP A 112 -13.47 22.34 13.98
N TYR A 113 -12.57 22.22 14.96
CA TYR A 113 -11.66 23.30 15.35
C TYR A 113 -10.49 23.50 14.38
N THR A 114 -10.23 22.54 13.48
CA THR A 114 -9.15 22.59 12.49
C THR A 114 -9.57 23.12 11.12
N THR A 115 -10.87 23.32 10.87
CA THR A 115 -11.40 23.55 9.51
C THR A 115 -11.65 25.02 9.12
N SER A 116 -11.53 25.98 10.03
CA SER A 116 -11.83 27.39 9.73
C SER A 116 -10.64 28.22 9.24
N ASP A 117 -9.41 27.69 9.27
CA ASP A 117 -8.24 28.45 8.83
C ASP A 117 -7.31 27.59 7.97
N THR A 118 -7.25 27.92 6.68
CA THR A 118 -6.39 27.29 5.67
C THR A 118 -4.89 27.42 5.97
N ARG A 119 -4.53 28.12 7.06
CA ARG A 119 -3.17 28.26 7.59
C ARG A 119 -2.78 27.20 8.64
N VAL A 120 -3.70 26.32 9.07
CA VAL A 120 -3.49 25.39 10.21
C VAL A 120 -3.00 23.98 9.80
N TYR A 121 -2.34 23.83 8.65
CA TYR A 121 -1.60 22.58 8.35
C TYR A 121 -0.47 22.28 9.36
N ARG A 122 -0.07 23.26 10.19
CA ARG A 122 0.90 23.08 11.30
C ARG A 122 0.33 22.42 12.56
N GLY A 123 -0.99 22.39 12.73
CA GLY A 123 -1.65 21.80 13.91
C GLY A 123 -2.27 20.43 13.64
N TYR A 124 -1.96 19.84 12.48
CA TYR A 124 -2.58 18.60 12.06
C TYR A 124 -2.04 17.41 12.89
N PRO A 125 -2.91 16.60 13.52
CA PRO A 125 -2.52 15.56 14.46
C PRO A 125 -2.05 14.31 13.71
N TYR A 126 -0.93 14.45 12.99
CA TYR A 126 -0.39 13.42 12.08
C TYR A 126 -0.17 12.07 12.78
N ARG A 127 0.26 12.11 14.05
CA ARG A 127 0.50 10.91 14.86
C ARG A 127 -0.80 10.19 15.19
N GLU A 128 -1.83 10.95 15.51
CA GLU A 128 -3.11 10.41 15.92
C GLU A 128 -3.88 9.84 14.73
N VAL A 129 -3.84 10.51 13.57
CA VAL A 129 -4.48 10.00 12.34
C VAL A 129 -3.77 8.77 11.76
N PHE A 130 -2.50 8.56 12.09
CA PHE A 130 -1.71 7.40 11.65
C PHE A 130 -2.24 6.08 12.23
N GLN A 131 -2.87 6.14 13.41
CA GLN A 131 -3.43 4.97 14.08
C GLN A 131 -4.94 4.80 13.86
N VAL A 132 -5.56 5.60 12.98
CA VAL A 132 -7.01 5.50 12.76
C VAL A 132 -7.32 4.44 11.70
N PRO A 133 -8.02 3.36 12.07
CA PRO A 133 -8.46 2.35 11.13
C PRO A 133 -9.63 2.84 10.28
N SER A 134 -9.74 2.30 9.07
CA SER A 134 -10.91 2.38 8.20
C SER A 134 -11.42 0.96 7.97
N THR A 135 -12.72 0.74 8.21
CA THR A 135 -13.36 -0.56 7.99
C THR A 135 -14.32 -0.43 6.82
N GLY A 136 -14.20 -1.34 5.87
CA GLY A 136 -15.06 -1.45 4.70
C GLY A 136 -15.48 -2.90 4.48
N TYR A 137 -16.19 -3.15 3.38
CA TYR A 137 -16.55 -4.49 2.94
C TYR A 137 -16.76 -4.51 1.43
N PHE A 138 -16.56 -5.69 0.83
CA PHE A 138 -16.86 -5.96 -0.58
C PHE A 138 -18.36 -6.13 -0.83
N GLU A 139 -18.83 -5.70 -2.00
CA GLU A 139 -20.20 -5.94 -2.48
C GLU A 139 -20.48 -7.45 -2.58
N GLY A 140 -21.70 -7.87 -2.21
CA GLY A 140 -22.13 -9.26 -2.29
C GLY A 140 -23.23 -9.62 -1.30
N GLY A 141 -23.70 -10.87 -1.36
CA GLY A 141 -24.80 -11.37 -0.51
C GLY A 141 -24.45 -11.49 0.98
N SER A 142 -23.16 -11.60 1.32
CA SER A 142 -22.66 -11.51 2.69
C SER A 142 -21.50 -10.51 2.77
N PRO A 143 -21.51 -9.58 3.74
CA PRO A 143 -20.47 -8.56 3.84
C PRO A 143 -19.14 -9.19 4.21
N HIS A 144 -18.13 -9.03 3.35
CA HIS A 144 -16.76 -9.45 3.63
C HIS A 144 -15.99 -8.24 4.14
N TYR A 145 -16.05 -8.05 5.46
CA TYR A 145 -15.40 -6.93 6.13
C TYR A 145 -13.87 -7.01 6.04
N LEU A 146 -13.26 -5.84 5.93
CA LEU A 146 -11.83 -5.63 6.01
C LEU A 146 -11.55 -4.38 6.82
N THR A 147 -10.43 -4.38 7.54
CA THR A 147 -9.94 -3.20 8.25
C THR A 147 -8.52 -2.90 7.79
N VAL A 148 -8.26 -1.62 7.52
CA VAL A 148 -6.97 -1.10 7.03
C VAL A 148 -6.65 0.21 7.72
N PHE A 149 -5.40 0.64 7.70
CA PHE A 149 -4.95 1.92 8.25
C PHE A 149 -4.44 2.78 7.10
N PRO A 150 -5.27 3.64 6.50
CA PRO A 150 -4.98 4.31 5.23
C PRO A 150 -3.65 5.09 5.19
N ARG A 151 -3.26 5.63 6.33
CA ARG A 151 -2.05 6.46 6.46
C ARG A 151 -0.81 5.69 6.89
N ARG A 152 -0.95 4.42 7.24
CA ARG A 152 0.11 3.57 7.79
C ARG A 152 0.40 2.38 6.89
N ASP A 153 -0.64 1.68 6.47
CA ASP A 153 -0.52 0.44 5.73
C ASP A 153 -0.16 0.71 4.24
N LEU A 154 0.46 -0.27 3.60
CA LEU A 154 0.80 -0.30 2.17
C LEU A 154 -0.37 -0.85 1.36
N PHE A 155 -0.80 -0.10 0.34
CA PHE A 155 -1.84 -0.53 -0.58
C PHE A 155 -1.20 -0.92 -1.92
N VAL A 156 -1.07 -2.22 -2.15
CA VAL A 156 -0.60 -2.75 -3.43
C VAL A 156 -1.75 -2.75 -4.42
N PHE A 157 -1.55 -2.01 -5.50
CA PHE A 157 -2.53 -1.84 -6.56
C PHE A 157 -2.09 -2.61 -7.80
N GLN A 158 -2.92 -3.55 -8.25
CA GLN A 158 -2.61 -4.46 -9.35
C GLN A 158 -3.50 -4.19 -10.58
N PRO A 159 -3.29 -3.09 -11.32
CA PRO A 159 -4.03 -2.84 -12.56
C PRO A 159 -3.63 -3.86 -13.64
N ASP A 160 -4.52 -4.13 -14.60
CA ASP A 160 -4.17 -4.96 -15.77
C ASP A 160 -3.20 -4.23 -16.70
N LYS A 161 -3.39 -2.91 -16.84
CA LYS A 161 -2.55 -2.02 -17.64
C LYS A 161 -2.47 -0.66 -16.98
N LEU A 162 -1.30 -0.04 -17.02
CA LEU A 162 -1.07 1.28 -16.41
C LEU A 162 -1.89 2.40 -17.06
N ASP A 163 -2.25 2.25 -18.34
CA ASP A 163 -3.06 3.20 -19.11
C ASP A 163 -4.56 3.12 -18.79
N SER A 164 -5.00 2.03 -18.17
CA SER A 164 -6.39 1.81 -17.78
C SER A 164 -6.75 2.50 -16.46
N VAL A 165 -5.76 3.06 -15.76
CA VAL A 165 -5.92 3.65 -14.43
C VAL A 165 -6.13 5.14 -14.55
N ASP A 166 -7.24 5.65 -13.99
CA ASP A 166 -7.42 7.07 -13.75
C ASP A 166 -6.65 7.50 -12.49
N TRP A 167 -5.37 7.85 -12.66
CA TRP A 167 -4.51 8.24 -11.54
C TRP A 167 -4.97 9.51 -10.84
N TYR A 168 -5.58 10.45 -11.57
CA TYR A 168 -6.21 11.63 -10.97
C TYR A 168 -7.29 11.19 -10.00
N PHE A 169 -8.13 10.22 -10.38
CA PHE A 169 -9.17 9.71 -9.51
C PHE A 169 -8.64 8.93 -8.31
N VAL A 170 -7.57 8.12 -8.48
CA VAL A 170 -6.87 7.45 -7.37
C VAL A 170 -6.34 8.49 -6.36
N GLY A 171 -5.72 9.58 -6.84
CA GLY A 171 -5.17 10.63 -5.98
C GLY A 171 -6.23 11.58 -5.39
N SER A 172 -7.31 11.82 -6.13
CA SER A 172 -8.30 12.86 -5.79
C SER A 172 -9.51 12.35 -5.02
N ARG A 173 -9.96 11.08 -5.16
CA ARG A 173 -11.15 10.59 -4.45
C ARG A 173 -10.83 10.49 -2.95
N PRO A 174 -11.45 11.34 -2.11
CA PRO A 174 -11.50 11.09 -0.69
C PRO A 174 -12.40 9.87 -0.50
N THR A 175 -11.98 8.90 0.30
CA THR A 175 -12.82 7.79 0.75
C THR A 175 -14.18 8.34 1.18
N LYS A 176 -15.27 7.94 0.52
CA LYS A 176 -16.61 8.52 0.77
C LYS A 176 -17.22 8.11 2.13
N GLY A 177 -16.47 7.36 2.94
CA GLY A 177 -16.86 6.90 4.27
C GLY A 177 -16.50 7.93 5.34
N ASP A 178 -17.52 8.33 6.09
CA ASP A 178 -17.51 9.30 7.20
C ASP A 178 -17.13 10.74 6.81
N ASN A 179 -17.86 11.72 7.34
CA ASN A 179 -17.84 13.15 6.97
C ASN A 179 -16.55 13.90 7.37
N ARG A 180 -15.42 13.20 7.54
CA ARG A 180 -14.16 13.72 8.09
C ARG A 180 -13.06 13.83 7.02
N PRO A 181 -12.85 15.01 6.40
CA PRO A 181 -11.89 15.24 5.32
C PRO A 181 -10.46 14.70 5.49
N ALA A 182 -9.97 14.62 6.73
CA ALA A 182 -8.56 14.33 7.05
C ALA A 182 -8.14 12.86 6.91
N PHE A 183 -9.04 11.92 7.13
CA PHE A 183 -8.71 10.48 7.21
C PHE A 183 -8.76 9.76 5.86
N ARG A 184 -8.95 10.52 4.78
CA ARG A 184 -9.48 10.02 3.51
C ARG A 184 -8.45 9.73 2.43
N ARG A 185 -7.15 9.71 2.76
CA ARG A 185 -6.07 9.61 1.77
C ARG A 185 -5.10 8.50 2.13
N LEU A 186 -4.83 7.62 1.17
CA LEU A 186 -3.72 6.67 1.28
C LEU A 186 -2.41 7.44 1.30
N GLN A 187 -1.45 6.97 2.07
CA GLN A 187 -0.11 7.57 2.09
C GLN A 187 0.93 6.69 1.41
N HIS A 188 0.69 5.37 1.36
CA HIS A 188 1.60 4.39 0.78
C HIS A 188 0.86 3.55 -0.25
N ILE A 189 1.08 3.87 -1.52
CA ILE A 189 0.56 3.09 -2.65
C ILE A 189 1.73 2.37 -3.29
N ALA A 190 1.57 1.11 -3.62
CA ALA A 190 2.57 0.31 -4.32
C ALA A 190 2.04 -0.23 -5.65
N ILE A 191 2.95 -0.39 -6.60
CA ILE A 191 2.77 -1.15 -7.82
C ILE A 191 3.91 -2.15 -7.95
N GLU A 192 3.64 -3.29 -8.58
CA GLU A 192 4.68 -4.28 -8.86
C GLU A 192 5.57 -3.80 -10.00
N TYR A 193 6.88 -3.92 -9.81
CA TYR A 193 7.85 -3.61 -10.86
C TYR A 193 7.81 -4.68 -11.95
N ASP A 194 7.70 -4.24 -13.20
CA ASP A 194 7.82 -5.09 -14.37
C ASP A 194 9.19 -4.84 -15.05
N PRO A 195 10.04 -5.87 -15.19
CA PRO A 195 11.30 -5.77 -15.93
C PRO A 195 11.15 -5.26 -17.37
N GLU A 196 10.02 -5.50 -18.03
CA GLU A 196 9.77 -5.01 -19.40
C GLU A 196 9.80 -3.48 -19.47
N TRP A 197 9.52 -2.78 -18.37
CA TRP A 197 9.60 -1.32 -18.31
C TRP A 197 11.03 -0.79 -18.42
N ALA A 198 12.04 -1.60 -18.10
CA ALA A 198 13.44 -1.22 -18.24
C ALA A 198 14.01 -1.46 -19.65
N GLU A 199 13.26 -2.11 -20.53
CA GLU A 199 13.71 -2.37 -21.90
C GLU A 199 13.70 -1.10 -22.77
N LYS A 200 14.60 -1.01 -23.74
CA LYS A 200 14.66 0.13 -24.68
C LYS A 200 13.67 -0.05 -25.84
N ASN A 201 12.37 -0.14 -25.53
CA ASN A 201 11.31 -0.36 -26.51
C ASN A 201 10.16 0.67 -26.36
N VAL A 202 9.23 0.70 -27.33
CA VAL A 202 8.08 1.64 -27.33
C VAL A 202 7.16 1.41 -26.12
N SER A 203 6.99 0.16 -25.71
CA SER A 203 6.14 -0.22 -24.55
C SER A 203 6.68 0.38 -23.25
N SER A 204 8.00 0.33 -23.04
CA SER A 204 8.68 0.96 -21.91
C SER A 204 8.46 2.47 -21.88
N HIS A 205 8.57 3.15 -23.02
CA HIS A 205 8.32 4.60 -23.07
C HIS A 205 6.88 4.96 -22.67
N LEU A 206 5.89 4.15 -23.10
CA LEU A 206 4.50 4.33 -22.69
C LEU A 206 4.31 4.07 -21.19
N ALA A 207 4.86 2.97 -20.67
CA ALA A 207 4.82 2.65 -19.25
C ALA A 207 5.41 3.79 -18.40
N ILE A 208 6.61 4.28 -18.75
CA ILE A 208 7.24 5.42 -18.09
C ILE A 208 6.33 6.65 -18.11
N SER A 209 5.70 6.97 -19.25
CA SER A 209 4.79 8.13 -19.31
C SER A 209 3.61 8.01 -18.36
N HIS A 210 2.99 6.83 -18.25
CA HIS A 210 1.88 6.58 -17.32
C HIS A 210 2.33 6.59 -15.86
N LEU A 211 3.53 6.06 -15.57
CA LEU A 211 4.10 6.13 -14.22
C LEU A 211 4.43 7.57 -13.81
N VAL A 212 4.87 8.39 -14.76
CA VAL A 212 5.14 9.81 -14.52
C VAL A 212 3.82 10.52 -14.19
N GLU A 213 2.78 10.30 -15.00
CA GLU A 213 1.42 10.78 -14.71
C GLU A 213 0.93 10.34 -13.32
N ALA A 214 1.09 9.05 -12.97
CA ALA A 214 0.78 8.53 -11.66
C ALA A 214 1.48 9.29 -10.54
N ALA A 215 2.80 9.51 -10.66
CA ALA A 215 3.57 10.22 -9.65
C ALA A 215 3.12 11.68 -9.45
N TYR A 216 2.59 12.32 -10.49
CA TYR A 216 2.04 13.68 -10.40
C TYR A 216 0.66 13.72 -9.78
N GLU A 217 -0.23 12.84 -10.22
CA GLU A 217 -1.60 12.81 -9.70
C GLU A 217 -1.62 12.35 -8.24
N LEU A 218 -0.65 11.53 -7.85
CA LEU A 218 -0.45 11.08 -6.47
C LEU A 218 0.42 12.04 -5.62
N LYS A 219 0.70 13.27 -6.05
CA LYS A 219 1.57 14.23 -5.31
C LYS A 219 1.24 14.46 -3.82
N ASP A 220 0.01 14.16 -3.42
CA ASP A 220 -0.47 14.31 -2.05
C ASP A 220 -0.28 13.05 -1.17
N ILE A 221 0.23 11.95 -1.73
CA ILE A 221 0.63 10.76 -0.96
C ILE A 221 2.06 10.93 -0.47
N GLN A 222 2.43 10.16 0.55
CA GLN A 222 3.78 10.19 1.08
C GLN A 222 4.76 9.51 0.13
N LYS A 223 4.46 8.29 -0.33
CA LYS A 223 5.35 7.58 -1.26
C LYS A 223 4.60 6.63 -2.20
N LEU A 224 4.97 6.67 -3.47
CA LEU A 224 4.68 5.64 -4.47
C LEU A 224 5.81 4.61 -4.43
N TRP A 225 5.45 3.39 -4.10
CA TRP A 225 6.37 2.28 -3.94
C TRP A 225 6.39 1.37 -5.18
N PHE A 226 7.55 0.82 -5.47
CA PHE A 226 7.75 -0.17 -6.53
C PHE A 226 8.26 -1.46 -5.91
N ILE A 227 7.44 -2.52 -5.96
CA ILE A 227 7.80 -3.81 -5.37
C ILE A 227 8.55 -4.62 -6.42
N ASP A 228 9.82 -4.92 -6.17
CA ASP A 228 10.59 -5.84 -6.97
C ASP A 228 10.67 -7.21 -6.28
N HIS A 229 9.84 -8.14 -6.76
CA HIS A 229 9.81 -9.51 -6.24
C HIS A 229 11.10 -10.29 -6.48
N SER A 230 11.96 -9.83 -7.39
CA SER A 230 13.26 -10.45 -7.62
C SER A 230 14.31 -10.03 -6.60
N LEU A 231 14.09 -8.97 -5.81
CA LEU A 231 15.03 -8.50 -4.79
C LEU A 231 14.72 -9.08 -3.42
N LYS A 232 15.59 -9.98 -2.96
CA LYS A 232 15.54 -10.61 -1.64
C LYS A 232 16.65 -10.07 -0.74
N ARG A 233 16.34 -9.81 0.54
CA ARG A 233 17.38 -9.48 1.52
C ARG A 233 18.35 -10.66 1.74
N LYS A 234 19.64 -10.36 1.84
CA LYS A 234 20.69 -11.35 2.12
C LYS A 234 20.53 -11.92 3.53
N LYS A 235 20.77 -13.23 3.69
CA LYS A 235 20.73 -13.91 4.99
C LYS A 235 21.76 -13.39 6.01
N ASN A 236 22.87 -12.85 5.52
CA ASN A 236 23.96 -12.31 6.32
C ASN A 236 23.97 -10.77 6.36
N ALA A 237 22.92 -10.10 5.84
CA ALA A 237 22.77 -8.67 5.98
C ALA A 237 22.61 -8.31 7.47
N PRO A 238 23.06 -7.11 7.90
CA PRO A 238 22.74 -6.60 9.22
C PRO A 238 21.23 -6.50 9.46
N ASP A 239 20.82 -6.43 10.72
CA ASP A 239 19.43 -6.18 11.10
C ASP A 239 18.90 -4.91 10.41
N PHE A 240 17.69 -4.98 9.88
CA PHE A 240 17.09 -3.82 9.25
C PHE A 240 16.64 -2.81 10.30
N ASN A 241 17.05 -1.55 10.14
CA ASN A 241 16.59 -0.47 11.00
C ASN A 241 15.17 -0.03 10.60
N GLU A 242 14.18 -0.73 11.13
CA GLU A 242 12.76 -0.49 10.89
C GLU A 242 12.27 0.80 11.56
N ARG A 243 11.48 1.58 10.82
CA ARG A 243 10.89 2.84 11.28
C ARG A 243 9.36 2.73 11.39
N GLY A 244 8.86 1.62 11.93
CA GLY A 244 7.42 1.30 11.99
C GLY A 244 6.54 2.34 12.71
N ASP A 245 7.10 3.07 13.69
CA ASP A 245 6.37 4.09 14.45
C ASP A 245 6.53 5.51 13.87
N CYS A 246 7.34 5.68 12.82
CA CYS A 246 7.62 6.97 12.23
C CYS A 246 6.64 7.27 11.10
N TRP A 247 5.57 8.00 11.43
CA TRP A 247 4.58 8.48 10.45
C TRP A 247 5.18 9.30 9.29
N ILE A 248 6.43 9.78 9.41
CA ILE A 248 7.13 10.58 8.40
C ILE A 248 7.99 9.71 7.46
N SER A 249 8.43 8.52 7.89
CA SER A 249 9.41 7.73 7.12
C SER A 249 9.28 6.23 7.30
N LEU A 250 8.07 5.70 7.10
CA LEU A 250 7.84 4.26 7.02
C LEU A 250 8.71 3.62 5.93
N ASN A 251 9.35 2.50 6.28
CA ASN A 251 10.29 1.78 5.44
C ASN A 251 10.13 0.25 5.49
N ALA A 252 9.14 -0.26 6.23
CA ALA A 252 8.87 -1.68 6.40
C ALA A 252 7.37 -1.92 6.44
N PHE A 253 6.91 -2.93 5.71
CA PHE A 253 5.50 -3.32 5.61
C PHE A 253 5.37 -4.82 5.68
N TYR A 254 4.41 -5.30 6.47
CA TYR A 254 4.26 -6.71 6.81
C TYR A 254 3.10 -7.31 6.04
N ALA A 255 3.36 -8.38 5.31
CA ALA A 255 2.35 -9.27 4.76
C ALA A 255 2.31 -10.56 5.59
N ARG A 256 1.44 -11.51 5.22
CA ARG A 256 1.28 -12.76 5.95
C ARG A 256 2.52 -13.67 5.91
N ASP A 257 3.25 -13.70 4.80
CA ASP A 257 4.35 -14.65 4.57
C ASP A 257 5.75 -14.01 4.50
N ARG A 258 5.81 -12.68 4.41
CA ARG A 258 7.04 -11.91 4.22
C ARG A 258 6.84 -10.46 4.65
N LYS A 259 7.94 -9.73 4.75
CA LYS A 259 7.92 -8.27 4.86
C LYS A 259 8.57 -7.61 3.64
N PHE A 260 8.08 -6.43 3.28
CA PHE A 260 8.64 -5.58 2.24
C PHE A 260 9.40 -4.42 2.88
N LEU A 261 10.66 -4.25 2.49
CA LEU A 261 11.56 -3.27 3.10
C LEU A 261 12.08 -2.31 2.03
N GLU A 262 12.19 -1.04 2.41
CA GLU A 262 12.78 -0.01 1.54
C GLU A 262 14.24 -0.32 1.28
N ILE A 263 14.60 -0.30 0.00
CA ILE A 263 15.99 -0.40 -0.44
C ILE A 263 16.58 0.99 -0.44
N ASP A 264 17.76 1.18 0.17
CA ASP A 264 18.50 2.45 0.07
C ASP A 264 19.14 2.61 -1.32
N TRP A 265 18.29 2.99 -2.26
CA TRP A 265 18.66 3.20 -3.66
C TRP A 265 19.27 4.58 -3.94
N ARG A 266 19.27 5.46 -2.92
CA ARG A 266 19.74 6.85 -3.03
C ARG A 266 21.21 6.98 -2.65
N SER A 267 21.72 6.06 -1.82
CA SER A 267 23.15 5.94 -1.60
C SER A 267 23.89 5.71 -2.93
N SER A 268 24.95 6.48 -3.15
CA SER A 268 25.87 6.30 -4.27
C SER A 268 26.78 5.08 -4.09
N CYS A 269 26.85 4.53 -2.87
CA CYS A 269 27.66 3.36 -2.55
C CYS A 269 26.73 2.17 -2.25
N GLY A 270 26.76 1.15 -3.12
CA GLY A 270 26.19 -0.18 -2.87
C GLY A 270 24.71 -0.23 -2.48
N PRO A 271 23.75 0.28 -3.29
CA PRO A 271 22.32 0.22 -2.96
C PRO A 271 21.78 -1.22 -2.77
N LEU A 272 22.55 -2.21 -3.23
CA LEU A 272 22.24 -3.64 -3.16
C LEU A 272 23.25 -4.41 -2.28
N GLU A 273 24.00 -3.74 -1.40
CA GLU A 273 24.96 -4.41 -0.52
C GLU A 273 24.29 -5.50 0.33
N ASP A 274 23.07 -5.22 0.82
CA ASP A 274 22.27 -6.14 1.64
C ASP A 274 21.25 -6.97 0.84
N TRP A 275 21.29 -6.91 -0.50
CA TRP A 275 20.24 -7.45 -1.37
C TRP A 275 20.80 -8.37 -2.45
N ASP A 276 20.08 -9.45 -2.73
CA ASP A 276 20.37 -10.41 -3.79
C ASP A 276 19.18 -10.55 -4.74
N TYR A 277 19.48 -10.71 -6.03
CA TYR A 277 18.48 -11.09 -7.01
C TYR A 277 18.20 -12.59 -6.97
N VAL A 278 16.94 -12.98 -6.79
CA VAL A 278 16.48 -14.38 -6.72
C VAL A 278 16.73 -15.13 -8.04
N LYS A 279 16.70 -14.41 -9.17
CA LYS A 279 17.12 -14.90 -10.48
C LYS A 279 18.27 -14.01 -10.98
N PRO A 280 19.29 -14.55 -11.65
CA PRO A 280 20.37 -13.73 -12.18
C PRO A 280 19.79 -12.69 -13.15
N VAL A 281 19.98 -11.42 -12.82
CA VAL A 281 19.78 -10.31 -13.75
C VAL A 281 20.91 -10.39 -14.78
N GLY A 282 20.61 -10.19 -16.07
CA GLY A 282 21.63 -10.14 -17.11
C GLY A 282 22.77 -9.17 -16.74
N ASP A 283 23.99 -9.47 -17.22
CA ASP A 283 25.27 -8.84 -16.86
C ASP A 283 25.16 -7.43 -16.25
N THR A 284 25.31 -7.34 -14.93
CA THR A 284 25.26 -6.07 -14.16
C THR A 284 26.55 -5.25 -14.29
N SER A 285 27.50 -5.70 -15.13
CA SER A 285 28.80 -5.06 -15.36
C SER A 285 28.72 -3.78 -16.20
N ASN A 286 27.60 -3.56 -16.88
CA ASN A 286 27.31 -2.30 -17.56
C ASN A 286 26.44 -1.41 -16.67
N GLU A 287 26.80 -0.13 -16.51
CA GLU A 287 25.98 0.90 -15.85
C GLU A 287 24.55 1.02 -16.43
N ASP A 288 24.31 0.39 -17.58
CA ASP A 288 23.06 0.34 -18.34
C ASP A 288 22.22 -0.94 -18.10
N GLY A 289 22.59 -1.77 -17.11
CA GLY A 289 21.88 -3.01 -16.77
C GLY A 289 20.41 -2.79 -16.40
N SER A 290 19.56 -3.72 -16.83
CA SER A 290 18.10 -3.75 -16.64
C SER A 290 17.70 -4.10 -15.20
N SER A 291 18.24 -3.38 -14.22
CA SER A 291 17.84 -3.48 -12.83
C SER A 291 16.67 -2.54 -12.53
N SER A 292 15.79 -2.95 -11.63
CA SER A 292 14.74 -2.08 -11.07
C SER A 292 15.30 -0.77 -10.51
N ILE A 293 16.47 -0.82 -9.85
CA ILE A 293 17.13 0.36 -9.29
C ILE A 293 17.53 1.37 -10.37
N ASN A 294 18.13 0.91 -11.47
CA ASN A 294 18.51 1.77 -12.58
C ASN A 294 17.28 2.36 -13.28
N PHE A 295 16.24 1.55 -13.47
CA PHE A 295 14.96 2.01 -14.00
C PHE A 295 14.37 3.13 -13.13
N LEU A 296 14.31 2.94 -11.80
CA LEU A 296 13.73 3.91 -10.89
C LEU A 296 14.54 5.22 -10.80
N ARG A 297 15.88 5.16 -10.99
CA ARG A 297 16.72 6.36 -11.14
C ARG A 297 16.34 7.15 -12.38
N LYS A 298 16.28 6.50 -13.55
CA LYS A 298 15.86 7.12 -14.82
C LYS A 298 14.45 7.69 -14.72
N PHE A 299 13.52 6.92 -14.17
CA PHE A 299 12.13 7.35 -13.93
C PHE A 299 12.04 8.60 -13.05
N ARG A 300 12.78 8.64 -11.93
CA ARG A 300 12.80 9.80 -11.03
C ARG A 300 13.36 11.06 -11.70
N GLU A 301 14.38 10.92 -12.53
CA GLU A 301 14.93 12.04 -13.31
C GLU A 301 13.90 12.55 -14.32
N LEU A 302 13.28 11.67 -15.10
CA LEU A 302 12.24 12.03 -16.06
C LEU A 302 11.02 12.68 -15.40
N ALA A 303 10.59 12.18 -14.24
CA ALA A 303 9.55 12.81 -13.46
C ALA A 303 9.96 14.26 -13.12
N ARG A 304 11.15 14.46 -12.53
CA ARG A 304 11.64 15.80 -12.19
C ARG A 304 11.72 16.75 -13.38
N GLU A 305 12.23 16.29 -14.52
CA GLU A 305 12.37 17.10 -15.75
C GLU A 305 11.01 17.52 -16.31
N ARG A 306 10.05 16.59 -16.40
CA ARG A 306 8.71 16.90 -16.92
C ARG A 306 8.01 17.98 -16.11
N TYR A 307 8.22 18.02 -14.79
CA TYR A 307 7.61 19.02 -13.90
C TYR A 307 8.41 20.32 -13.77
N ALA A 308 9.65 20.37 -14.24
CA ALA A 308 10.39 21.62 -14.40
C ALA A 308 9.91 22.43 -15.64
N HIS A 309 9.07 21.85 -16.51
CA HIS A 309 8.65 22.48 -17.75
C HIS A 309 7.66 23.66 -17.53
N PRO A 310 7.83 24.82 -18.20
CA PRO A 310 7.03 26.04 -17.98
C PRO A 310 5.51 25.92 -18.11
N ARG A 311 5.00 24.94 -18.89
CA ARG A 311 3.55 24.70 -19.06
C ARG A 311 2.86 24.26 -17.77
N TYR A 312 3.61 23.68 -16.83
CA TYR A 312 3.13 23.27 -15.51
C TYR A 312 3.55 24.26 -14.40
N CYS A 313 4.29 25.33 -14.74
CA CYS A 313 4.85 26.30 -13.79
C CYS A 313 3.91 27.44 -13.38
N HIS A 314 2.67 27.52 -13.88
CA HIS A 314 1.79 28.67 -13.62
C HIS A 314 1.22 28.75 -12.20
N TYR A 315 1.53 27.79 -11.32
CA TYR A 315 1.04 27.77 -9.94
C TYR A 315 2.17 27.70 -8.90
N ARG A 316 3.27 28.43 -9.09
CA ARG A 316 4.39 28.58 -8.11
C ARG A 316 3.95 29.23 -6.78
N LEU A 317 3.12 28.56 -6.01
CA LEU A 317 2.80 28.92 -4.64
C LEU A 317 2.98 27.67 -3.76
N ARG A 318 4.15 27.60 -3.12
CA ARG A 318 4.62 26.71 -2.02
C ARG A 318 5.61 25.60 -2.42
N ASP A 319 6.59 25.44 -1.53
CA ASP A 319 7.72 24.49 -1.50
C ASP A 319 7.36 22.99 -1.50
N HIS A 320 6.27 22.58 -2.14
CA HIS A 320 5.91 21.17 -2.24
C HIS A 320 6.49 20.56 -3.52
N ALA A 321 7.06 19.36 -3.41
CA ALA A 321 7.48 18.58 -4.58
C ALA A 321 6.27 18.37 -5.50
N TRP A 322 6.44 18.58 -6.80
CA TRP A 322 5.38 18.49 -7.81
C TRP A 322 4.97 17.04 -8.15
N HIS A 323 5.61 16.07 -7.51
CA HIS A 323 5.36 14.64 -7.64
C HIS A 323 5.48 13.98 -6.26
N CYS A 324 4.86 12.82 -6.06
CA CYS A 324 5.06 12.04 -4.84
C CYS A 324 6.52 11.56 -4.70
N GLU A 325 6.91 11.15 -3.50
CA GLU A 325 8.18 10.46 -3.32
C GLU A 325 8.14 9.06 -3.97
N ILE A 326 9.28 8.58 -4.46
CA ILE A 326 9.42 7.25 -5.07
C ILE A 326 10.34 6.39 -4.19
N GLY A 327 9.95 5.13 -3.96
CA GLY A 327 10.73 4.15 -3.19
C GLY A 327 10.67 2.73 -3.77
N PRO A 328 11.80 2.05 -3.97
CA PRO A 328 11.86 0.62 -4.21
C PRO A 328 11.64 -0.17 -2.92
N LEU A 329 10.90 -1.27 -3.04
CA LEU A 329 10.73 -2.28 -2.01
C LEU A 329 11.29 -3.61 -2.51
N GLY A 330 12.17 -4.22 -1.72
CA GLY A 330 12.50 -5.64 -1.82
C GLY A 330 11.79 -6.41 -0.70
N TRP A 331 11.99 -7.72 -0.63
CA TRP A 331 11.36 -8.56 0.39
C TRP A 331 12.36 -9.31 1.28
N ASP A 332 11.89 -9.63 2.48
CA ASP A 332 12.60 -10.44 3.48
C ASP A 332 11.63 -11.46 4.11
N GLU A 333 12.17 -12.58 4.57
CA GLU A 333 11.38 -13.62 5.26
C GLU A 333 11.01 -13.11 6.67
N LEU A 334 9.86 -13.55 7.21
CA LEU A 334 9.39 -13.18 8.56
C LEU A 334 10.13 -13.94 9.66
#